data_AF-A0A645I6X0-F1
#
_entry.id   AF-A0A645I6X0-F1
#
_cell.length_a   1.000
_cell.length_b   1.000
_cell.length_c   1.000
_cell.angle_alpha   90.00
_cell.angle_beta   90.00
_cell.angle_gamma   90.00
#
_symmetry.space_group_name_H-M   'P 1'
#
loop_
_entity.id
_entity.type
_entity.pdbx_description
1 polymer ?
#
loop_
_entity_poly.entity_id
_entity_poly.type
_entity_poly.pdbx_seq_one_letter_code
_entity_poly.pdbx_strand_id
1 'polypeptide(L)'
;MLEKTPLRNFVTWCENKANAKSDQIRKYEYWGIFLFVAVPLPGTGAWMGALISALLNLDPKKSFPVIVLGVITAGIIVSILSFGLLGRLGLGA
;
A
#
# COMPACT_ATOMS: atom_id res chain seq x y z
N MET A 1 14.64 25.01 4.13
CA MET A 1 15.40 25.55 5.29
C MET A 1 16.92 25.56 5.10
N LEU A 2 17.49 25.03 4.01
CA LEU A 2 18.92 25.17 3.67
C LEU A 2 19.12 25.80 2.28
N GLU A 3 18.68 27.04 2.10
CA GLU A 3 18.70 27.75 0.80
C GLU A 3 19.98 28.59 0.56
N LYS A 4 20.88 28.68 1.56
CA LYS A 4 21.97 29.67 1.57
C LYS A 4 23.38 29.08 1.50
N THR A 5 23.62 28.14 0.57
CA THR A 5 24.97 27.60 0.30
C THR A 5 25.30 27.76 -1.21
N PRO A 6 26.56 28.06 -1.58
CA PRO A 6 26.97 28.33 -2.97
C PRO A 6 26.80 27.13 -3.92
N LEU A 7 26.45 25.96 -3.39
CA LEU A 7 26.20 24.70 -4.12
C LEU A 7 24.76 24.57 -4.64
N ARG A 8 24.02 25.68 -4.76
CA ARG A 8 22.59 25.70 -5.12
C ARG A 8 22.25 24.89 -6.37
N ASN A 9 23.11 24.92 -7.39
CA ASN A 9 22.94 24.14 -8.62
C ASN A 9 23.17 22.63 -8.44
N PHE A 10 24.09 22.24 -7.55
CA PHE A 10 24.36 20.83 -7.24
C PHE A 10 23.26 20.24 -6.35
N VAL A 11 22.79 21.03 -5.38
CA VAL A 11 21.66 20.66 -4.52
C VAL A 11 20.38 20.52 -5.33
N THR A 12 20.03 21.50 -6.18
CA THR A 12 18.85 21.40 -7.07
C THR A 12 18.97 20.28 -8.10
N TRP A 13 20.17 19.93 -8.57
CA TRP A 13 20.35 18.76 -9.43
C TRP A 13 20.11 17.44 -8.68
N CYS A 14 20.63 17.30 -7.46
CA CYS A 14 20.33 16.16 -6.60
C CYS A 14 18.84 16.09 -6.23
N GLU A 15 18.21 17.23 -5.96
CA GLU A 15 16.80 17.32 -5.54
C GLU A 15 15.84 17.03 -6.71
N ASN A 16 16.14 17.50 -7.93
CA ASN A 16 15.39 17.12 -9.14
C ASN A 16 15.57 15.65 -9.50
N LYS A 17 16.79 15.10 -9.34
CA LYS A 17 17.06 13.68 -9.64
C LYS A 17 16.46 12.75 -8.58
N ALA A 18 16.41 13.18 -7.32
CA ALA A 18 15.72 12.52 -6.24
C ALA A 18 14.19 12.54 -6.44
N ASN A 19 13.61 13.69 -6.82
CA ASN A 19 12.19 13.79 -7.16
C ASN A 19 11.82 12.91 -8.37
N ALA A 20 12.64 12.90 -9.42
CA ALA A 20 12.38 12.09 -10.62
C ALA A 20 12.38 10.57 -10.36
N LYS A 21 13.13 10.10 -9.34
CA LYS A 21 13.13 8.69 -8.92
C LYS A 21 12.12 8.38 -7.81
N SER A 22 11.68 9.36 -7.03
CA SER A 22 10.71 9.18 -5.95
C SER A 22 9.37 8.67 -6.47
N ASP A 23 8.90 9.14 -7.63
CA ASP A 23 7.61 8.72 -8.20
C ASP A 23 7.57 7.24 -8.62
N GLN A 24 8.68 6.70 -9.14
CA GLN A 24 8.77 5.28 -9.46
C GLN A 24 8.81 4.43 -8.20
N ILE A 25 9.61 4.82 -7.19
CA ILE A 25 9.70 4.08 -5.91
C ILE A 25 8.33 4.06 -5.22
N ARG A 26 7.65 5.21 -5.19
CA ARG A 26 6.30 5.37 -4.63
C ARG A 26 5.30 4.38 -5.22
N LYS A 27 5.29 4.17 -6.54
CA LYS A 27 4.37 3.21 -7.18
C LYS A 27 4.58 1.78 -6.69
N TYR A 28 5.83 1.35 -6.51
CA TYR A 28 6.13 0.00 -6.00
C TYR A 28 5.73 -0.16 -4.52
N GLU A 29 5.87 0.90 -3.72
CA GLU A 29 5.44 0.91 -2.32
C GLU A 29 3.91 0.74 -2.20
N TYR A 30 3.13 1.46 -3.01
CA TYR A 30 1.66 1.30 -3.03
C TYR A 30 1.22 -0.08 -3.54
N TRP A 31 1.89 -0.62 -4.56
CA TRP A 31 1.61 -1.97 -5.06
C TRP A 31 1.93 -3.05 -4.02
N GLY A 32 3.03 -2.90 -3.27
CA GLY A 32 3.40 -3.83 -2.20
C GLY A 32 2.36 -3.86 -1.08
N ILE A 33 1.87 -2.69 -0.65
CA ILE A 33 0.79 -2.60 0.35
C ILE A 33 -0.50 -3.22 -0.18
N PHE A 34 -0.88 -2.93 -1.42
CA PHE A 34 -2.07 -3.52 -2.03
C PHE A 34 -1.99 -5.04 -2.08
N LEU A 35 -0.87 -5.61 -2.55
CA LEU A 35 -0.68 -7.06 -2.61
C LEU A 35 -0.72 -7.69 -1.22
N PHE A 36 -0.07 -7.06 -0.24
CA PHE A 36 -0.01 -7.55 1.14
C PHE A 36 -1.40 -7.57 1.79
N VAL A 37 -2.23 -6.56 1.53
CA VAL A 37 -3.60 -6.45 2.04
C VAL A 37 -4.57 -7.35 1.27
N ALA A 38 -4.38 -7.53 -0.04
CA ALA A 38 -5.25 -8.32 -0.90
C ALA A 38 -5.14 -9.83 -0.64
N VAL A 39 -3.98 -10.31 -0.17
CA VAL A 39 -3.84 -11.71 0.28
C VAL A 39 -4.59 -11.85 1.61
N PRO A 40 -5.62 -12.71 1.69
CA PRO A 40 -6.41 -12.88 2.89
C PRO A 40 -5.69 -13.81 3.89
N LEU A 41 -4.51 -13.40 4.36
CA LEU A 41 -3.88 -14.07 5.49
C LEU A 41 -4.53 -13.56 6.78
N PRO A 42 -4.84 -14.43 7.75
CA PRO A 42 -5.30 -14.00 9.06
C PRO A 42 -4.21 -13.11 9.70
N GLY A 43 -4.46 -11.81 9.78
CA GLY A 43 -3.51 -10.80 10.27
C GLY A 43 -3.01 -9.81 9.22
N THR A 44 -3.15 -10.08 7.91
CA THR A 44 -2.90 -9.08 6.86
C THR A 44 -4.20 -8.35 6.53
N GLY A 45 -4.16 -7.02 6.58
CA GLY A 45 -5.37 -6.21 6.43
C GLY A 45 -5.08 -4.72 6.56
N ALA A 46 -6.13 -3.92 6.70
CA ALA A 46 -6.02 -2.46 6.74
C ALA A 46 -5.00 -1.94 7.76
N TRP A 47 -4.96 -2.57 8.94
CA TRP A 47 -4.08 -2.17 10.04
C TRP A 47 -2.58 -2.41 9.72
N MET A 48 -2.23 -3.53 9.08
CA MET A 48 -0.87 -3.76 8.61
C MET A 48 -0.53 -2.90 7.39
N GLY A 49 -1.47 -2.67 6.47
CA GLY A 49 -1.26 -1.74 5.35
C GLY A 49 -1.00 -0.31 5.83
N ALA A 50 -1.69 0.12 6.89
CA ALA A 50 -1.46 1.41 7.53
C ALA A 50 -0.10 1.48 8.23
N LEU A 51 0.33 0.40 8.90
CA LEU A 51 1.64 0.31 9.53
C LEU A 51 2.77 0.40 8.48
N ILE A 52 2.67 -0.36 7.38
CA ILE A 52 3.65 -0.33 6.28
C ILE A 52 3.69 1.06 5.64
N SER A 53 2.52 1.69 5.42
CA SER A 53 2.45 3.07 4.91
C SER A 53 3.13 4.08 5.84
N ALA A 54 2.99 3.92 7.15
CA ALA A 54 3.62 4.78 8.14
C ALA A 54 5.14 4.56 8.18
N LEU A 55 5.59 3.30 8.07
CA LEU A 55 7.00 2.92 8.08
C LEU A 55 7.74 3.43 6.83
N LEU A 56 7.08 3.40 5.68
CA LEU A 56 7.59 3.89 4.39
C LEU A 56 7.39 5.41 4.20
N ASN A 57 6.84 6.11 5.21
CA ASN A 57 6.54 7.55 5.14
C ASN A 57 5.71 7.94 3.90
N LEU A 58 4.79 7.07 3.49
CA LEU A 58 3.90 7.33 2.36
C LEU A 58 2.83 8.33 2.74
N ASP A 59 2.38 9.10 1.75
CA ASP A 59 1.30 10.07 1.94
C ASP A 59 0.01 9.33 2.36
N PRO A 60 -0.50 9.51 3.58
CA PRO A 60 -1.67 8.78 4.07
C PRO A 60 -2.92 9.02 3.20
N LYS A 61 -2.98 10.20 2.55
CA LYS A 61 -4.03 10.55 1.59
C LYS A 61 -4.05 9.65 0.34
N LYS A 62 -2.89 9.16 -0.08
CA LYS A 62 -2.75 8.26 -1.24
C LYS A 62 -2.80 6.79 -0.82
N SER A 63 -2.25 6.46 0.34
CA SER A 63 -2.28 5.08 0.85
C SER A 63 -3.68 4.62 1.28
N PHE A 64 -4.50 5.52 1.81
CA PHE A 64 -5.85 5.20 2.27
C PHE A 64 -6.73 4.53 1.20
N PRO A 65 -6.93 5.11 -0.01
CA PRO A 65 -7.73 4.47 -1.05
C PRO A 65 -7.13 3.14 -1.53
N VAL A 66 -5.80 3.01 -1.56
CA VAL A 66 -5.11 1.77 -1.96
C VAL A 66 -5.39 0.63 -0.96
N ILE A 67 -5.31 0.93 0.34
CA ILE A 67 -5.61 -0.04 1.40
C ILE A 67 -7.08 -0.45 1.36
N VAL A 68 -8.00 0.50 1.18
CA VAL A 68 -9.44 0.22 1.08
C VAL A 68 -9.75 -0.69 -0.11
N LEU A 69 -9.18 -0.42 -1.28
CA LEU A 69 -9.34 -1.29 -2.46
C LEU A 69 -8.78 -2.70 -2.21
N GLY A 70 -7.64 -2.82 -1.53
CA GLY A 70 -7.06 -4.10 -1.14
C GLY A 70 -7.97 -4.89 -0.21
N VAL A 71 -8.56 -4.24 0.79
CA VAL A 71 -9.49 -4.87 1.74
C VAL A 71 -10.78 -5.33 1.07
N ILE A 72 -11.35 -4.50 0.19
CA ILE A 72 -12.55 -4.89 -0.57
C ILE A 72 -12.25 -6.12 -1.42
N THR A 73 -11.09 -6.15 -2.09
CA THR A 73 -10.65 -7.29 -2.90
C THR A 73 -10.48 -8.54 -2.04
N ALA A 74 -9.77 -8.44 -0.91
CA ALA A 74 -9.62 -9.55 0.05
C ALA A 74 -10.97 -10.05 0.57
N GLY A 75 -11.89 -9.14 0.90
CA GLY A 75 -13.23 -9.45 1.37
C GLY A 75 -14.07 -10.20 0.33
N ILE A 76 -13.97 -9.83 -0.95
CA ILE A 76 -14.63 -10.55 -2.05
C ILE A 76 -14.06 -11.96 -2.18
N ILE A 77 -12.73 -12.10 -2.17
CA ILE A 77 -12.05 -13.41 -2.26
C ILE A 77 -12.47 -14.30 -1.08
N VAL A 78 -12.43 -13.77 0.15
CA VAL A 78 -12.82 -14.50 1.36
C VAL A 78 -14.30 -14.84 1.38
N SER A 79 -15.17 -13.96 0.88
CA SER A 79 -16.60 -14.24 0.78
C SER A 79 -16.85 -15.39 -0.20
N ILE A 80 -16.24 -15.36 -1.38
CA ILE A 80 -16.37 -16.44 -2.37
C ILE A 80 -15.82 -17.75 -1.82
N LEU A 81 -14.65 -17.71 -1.17
CA LEU A 81 -14.06 -18.88 -0.51
C LEU A 81 -14.96 -19.38 0.61
N SER A 82 -15.46 -18.51 1.49
CA SER A 82 -16.29 -18.92 2.63
C SER A 82 -17.62 -19.47 2.16
N PHE A 83 -18.37 -18.77 1.30
CA PHE A 83 -19.67 -19.27 0.81
C PHE A 83 -19.51 -20.48 -0.12
N GLY A 84 -18.46 -20.55 -0.93
CA GLY A 84 -18.17 -21.70 -1.80
C GLY A 84 -17.69 -22.93 -1.03
N LEU A 85 -16.92 -22.74 0.05
CA LEU A 85 -16.42 -23.82 0.90
C LEU A 85 -17.46 -24.24 1.94
N LEU A 86 -18.15 -23.30 2.61
CA LEU A 86 -19.27 -23.57 3.52
C LEU A 86 -20.44 -24.24 2.79
N GLY A 87 -20.73 -23.80 1.56
CA GLY A 87 -21.73 -24.45 0.69
C GLY A 87 -21.35 -25.88 0.29
N ARG A 88 -20.04 -26.19 0.19
CA ARG A 88 -19.54 -27.56 -0.07
C ARG A 88 -19.39 -28.40 1.20
N LEU A 89 -19.22 -27.78 2.37
CA LEU A 89 -19.09 -28.44 3.68
C LEU A 89 -20.44 -28.73 4.35
N GLY A 90 -21.57 -28.31 3.76
CA GLY A 90 -22.89 -28.78 4.18
C GLY A 90 -23.36 -28.31 5.56
N LEU A 91 -22.83 -27.19 6.08
CA LEU A 91 -23.31 -26.57 7.33
C LEU A 91 -24.40 -25.51 7.06
N GLY A 92 -25.19 -25.73 6.01
CA GLY A 92 -26.38 -24.95 5.65
C GLY A 92 -27.68 -25.72 5.87
N ALA A 93 -27.69 -26.65 6.83
CA ALA A 93 -28.87 -27.35 7.34
C ALA A 93 -28.69 -27.61 8.85
#